data_AF-A0A9W6UN48-F1
#
_entry.id   AF-A0A9W6UN48-F1
#
_cell.length_a   1.000
_cell.length_b   1.000
_cell.length_c   1.000
_cell.angle_alpha   90.00
_cell.angle_beta   90.00
_cell.angle_gamma   90.00
#
_symmetry.space_group_name_H-M   'P 1'
#
loop_
_entity.id
_entity.type
_entity.pdbx_description
1 polymer ?
#
loop_
_entity_poly.entity_id
_entity_poly.type
_entity_poly.pdbx_seq_one_letter_code
_entity_poly.pdbx_strand_id
1 'polypeptide(L)'
;MDHQELRAALAEARRVLAPHLHADWSVPAGPLEWSCRDTLAHVGHDLLAYAGQVAALPADGYLPFDLTLHPDAGPAEVLTTALACGELLALALSAAAPTARAWHWGPSSNPRLPRDPWHALSPHRAKGQVHPVRGPSPGTPRARTRRREAALRATTGV
;
A
#
# COMPACT_ATOMS: atom_id res chain seq x y z
N MET A 1 1.74 22.81 -0.08
CA MET A 1 1.51 22.14 -1.37
C MET A 1 0.02 22.04 -1.55
N ASP A 2 -0.49 22.72 -2.55
CA ASP A 2 -1.90 22.62 -2.93
C ASP A 2 -2.10 21.36 -3.81
N HIS A 3 -3.26 20.71 -3.68
CA HIS A 3 -3.59 19.51 -4.46
C HIS A 3 -3.57 19.75 -5.98
N GLN A 4 -3.82 20.99 -6.43
CA GLN A 4 -3.71 21.37 -7.84
C GLN A 4 -2.26 21.42 -8.32
N GLU A 5 -1.34 21.91 -7.49
CA GLU A 5 0.11 21.90 -7.80
C GLU A 5 0.61 20.47 -7.94
N LEU A 6 0.17 19.57 -7.05
CA LEU A 6 0.51 18.15 -7.15
C LEU A 6 0.00 17.55 -8.46
N ARG A 7 -1.26 17.81 -8.84
CA ARG A 7 -1.81 17.34 -10.13
C ARG A 7 -1.06 17.89 -11.33
N ALA A 8 -0.64 19.16 -11.29
CA ALA A 8 0.19 19.73 -12.34
C ALA A 8 1.55 19.01 -12.44
N ALA A 9 2.18 18.71 -11.31
CA ALA A 9 3.43 17.93 -11.28
C ALA A 9 3.24 16.50 -11.81
N LEU A 10 2.13 15.83 -11.50
CA LEU A 10 1.82 14.49 -12.03
C LEU A 10 1.58 14.52 -13.55
N ALA A 11 0.87 15.55 -14.04
CA ALA A 11 0.67 15.76 -15.47
C ALA A 11 2.00 15.97 -16.19
N GLU A 12 2.91 16.73 -15.57
CA GLU A 12 4.26 16.98 -16.10
C GLU A 12 5.13 15.72 -16.08
N ALA A 13 5.10 14.95 -14.99
CA ALA A 13 5.79 13.66 -14.91
C ALA A 13 5.32 12.72 -16.02
N ARG A 14 4.00 12.63 -16.27
CA ARG A 14 3.45 11.87 -17.39
C ARG A 14 3.95 12.40 -18.74
N ARG A 15 3.91 13.73 -18.93
CA ARG A 15 4.34 14.37 -20.18
C ARG A 15 5.80 14.06 -20.52
N VAL A 16 6.67 14.06 -19.51
CA VAL A 16 8.11 13.80 -19.66
C VAL A 16 8.40 12.31 -19.84
N LEU A 17 7.73 11.43 -19.10
CA LEU A 17 8.06 9.99 -19.08
C LEU A 17 7.33 9.17 -20.16
N ALA A 18 6.13 9.58 -20.60
CA ALA A 18 5.34 8.84 -21.58
C ALA A 18 6.07 8.58 -22.93
N PRO A 19 6.91 9.50 -23.45
CA PRO A 19 7.69 9.23 -24.65
C PRO A 19 8.74 8.11 -24.49
N HIS A 20 9.07 7.72 -23.25
CA HIS A 20 10.14 6.77 -22.93
C HIS A 20 9.62 5.41 -22.43
N LEU A 21 8.34 5.09 -22.66
CA LEU A 21 7.73 3.83 -22.20
C LEU A 21 8.29 2.57 -22.87
N HIS A 22 8.97 2.71 -24.01
CA HIS A 22 9.65 1.60 -24.71
C HIS A 22 11.13 1.51 -24.38
N ALA A 23 11.66 2.41 -23.54
CA ALA A 23 13.05 2.36 -23.12
C ALA A 23 13.27 1.27 -22.06
N ASP A 24 14.51 0.81 -21.93
CA ASP A 24 14.91 -0.07 -20.84
C ASP A 24 14.94 0.72 -19.52
N TRP A 25 14.03 0.39 -18.60
CA TRP A 25 13.95 1.02 -17.28
C TRP A 25 14.70 0.25 -16.19
N SER A 26 15.37 -0.85 -16.54
CA SER A 26 16.24 -1.59 -15.60
C SER A 26 17.60 -0.92 -15.42
N VAL A 27 17.96 0.01 -16.31
CA VAL A 27 19.21 0.79 -16.20
C VAL A 27 19.14 1.85 -15.09
N PRO A 28 20.29 2.28 -14.54
CA PRO A 28 20.35 3.34 -13.53
C PRO A 28 19.68 4.66 -13.97
N ALA A 29 19.00 5.32 -13.03
CA ALA A 29 18.36 6.61 -13.23
C ALA A 29 19.38 7.77 -13.10
N GLY A 30 20.13 8.02 -14.17
CA GLY A 30 21.15 9.06 -14.20
C GLY A 30 22.28 8.74 -13.20
N PRO A 31 22.58 9.62 -12.22
CA PRO A 31 23.62 9.37 -11.22
C PRO A 31 23.18 8.45 -10.07
N LEU A 32 21.91 8.04 -10.02
CA LEU A 32 21.40 7.18 -8.96
C LEU A 32 21.85 5.73 -9.17
N GLU A 33 22.16 5.03 -8.08
CA GLU A 33 22.41 3.58 -8.13
C GLU A 33 21.14 2.78 -8.47
N TRP A 34 19.96 3.37 -8.25
CA TRP A 34 18.68 2.73 -8.50
C TRP A 34 18.30 2.78 -9.97
N SER A 35 17.61 1.74 -10.43
CA SER A 35 17.08 1.71 -11.79
C SER A 35 16.00 2.78 -11.99
N CYS A 36 15.71 3.16 -13.23
CA CYS A 36 14.56 4.03 -13.57
C CYS A 36 13.25 3.46 -13.00
N ARG A 37 13.07 2.13 -13.12
CA ARG A 37 11.91 1.42 -12.57
C ARG A 37 11.81 1.56 -11.06
N ASP A 38 12.89 1.25 -10.34
CA ASP A 38 12.88 1.27 -8.86
C ASP A 38 12.75 2.70 -8.33
N THR A 39 13.35 3.67 -9.03
CA THR A 39 13.20 5.09 -8.72
C THR A 39 11.74 5.53 -8.82
N LEU A 40 11.05 5.20 -9.92
CA LEU A 40 9.64 5.59 -10.07
C LEU A 40 8.72 4.80 -9.12
N ALA A 41 9.04 3.53 -8.85
CA ALA A 41 8.35 2.73 -7.85
C ALA A 41 8.43 3.38 -6.45
N HIS A 42 9.60 3.86 -6.07
CA HIS A 42 9.80 4.58 -4.81
C HIS A 42 9.01 5.89 -4.76
N VAL A 43 9.00 6.67 -5.85
CA VAL A 43 8.15 7.87 -5.93
C VAL A 43 6.67 7.52 -5.71
N GLY A 44 6.18 6.45 -6.35
CA GLY A 44 4.81 5.95 -6.12
C GLY A 44 4.55 5.54 -4.67
N HIS A 45 5.49 4.83 -4.06
CA HIS A 45 5.42 4.45 -2.66
C HIS A 45 5.32 5.66 -1.74
N ASP A 46 6.17 6.67 -1.91
CA ASP A 46 6.19 7.87 -1.07
C ASP A 46 4.87 8.64 -1.18
N LEU A 47 4.34 8.77 -2.40
CA LEU A 47 3.04 9.41 -2.64
C LEU A 47 1.91 8.65 -1.92
N LEU A 48 1.90 7.33 -2.01
CA LEU A 48 0.91 6.50 -1.33
C LEU A 48 1.04 6.56 0.20
N ALA A 49 2.26 6.49 0.71
CA ALA A 49 2.54 6.62 2.14
C ALA A 49 2.03 7.96 2.65
N TYR A 50 2.35 9.07 1.98
CA TYR A 50 1.83 10.39 2.37
C TYR A 50 0.32 10.49 2.27
N ALA A 51 -0.31 9.89 1.25
CA ALA A 51 -1.77 9.85 1.17
C ALA A 51 -2.37 9.18 2.42
N GLY A 52 -1.79 8.05 2.84
CA GLY A 52 -2.16 7.36 4.08
C GLY A 52 -1.95 8.22 5.32
N GLN A 53 -0.80 8.91 5.44
CA GLN A 53 -0.51 9.79 6.57
C GLN A 53 -1.51 10.94 6.69
N VAL A 54 -1.88 11.56 5.56
CA VAL A 54 -2.87 12.66 5.52
C VAL A 54 -4.27 12.14 5.83
N ALA A 55 -4.63 10.96 5.33
CA ALA A 55 -5.95 10.37 5.55
C ALA A 55 -6.15 9.87 6.99
N ALA A 56 -5.13 9.26 7.59
CA ALA A 56 -5.24 8.61 8.90
C ALA A 56 -4.75 9.49 10.06
N LEU A 57 -3.91 10.51 9.79
CA LEU A 57 -3.28 11.37 10.79
C LEU A 57 -2.70 10.58 11.97
N PRO A 58 -1.80 9.60 11.72
CA PRO A 58 -1.21 8.82 12.81
C PRO A 58 -0.40 9.73 13.73
N ALA A 59 -0.36 9.36 15.01
CA ALA A 59 0.29 10.17 16.02
C ALA A 59 1.82 10.18 15.83
N ASP A 60 2.43 9.02 15.70
CA ASP A 60 3.86 8.80 16.03
C ASP A 60 4.67 8.04 14.98
N GLY A 61 4.10 7.73 13.81
CA GLY A 61 4.84 6.99 12.79
C GLY A 61 4.17 6.96 11.42
N TYR A 62 4.89 6.37 10.47
CA TYR A 62 4.29 5.92 9.22
C TYR A 62 3.35 4.75 9.47
N LEU A 63 2.26 4.70 8.71
CA LEU A 63 1.40 3.53 8.68
C LEU A 63 2.19 2.29 8.20
N PRO A 64 1.94 1.10 8.78
CA PRO A 64 2.72 -0.10 8.51
C PRO A 64 2.23 -0.82 7.23
N PHE A 65 2.28 -0.14 6.09
CA PHE A 65 2.01 -0.76 4.78
C PHE A 65 3.01 -0.28 3.74
N ASP A 66 3.14 -1.04 2.65
CA ASP A 66 4.11 -0.78 1.59
C ASP A 66 3.46 -0.96 0.20
N LEU A 67 4.03 -0.28 -0.81
CA LEU A 67 3.68 -0.45 -2.21
C LEU A 67 4.66 -1.43 -2.84
N THR A 68 4.15 -2.59 -3.27
CA THR A 68 4.94 -3.55 -4.04
C THR A 68 4.40 -3.63 -5.46
N LEU A 69 5.22 -3.28 -6.45
CA LEU A 69 4.88 -3.48 -7.85
C LEU A 69 5.03 -4.94 -8.24
N HIS A 70 4.15 -5.42 -9.11
CA HIS A 70 4.29 -6.74 -9.71
C HIS A 70 5.66 -6.86 -10.42
N PRO A 71 6.40 -7.97 -10.26
CA PRO A 71 7.74 -8.10 -10.83
C PRO A 71 7.75 -7.92 -12.36
N ASP A 72 6.71 -8.39 -13.03
CA ASP A 72 6.58 -8.31 -14.48
C ASP A 72 5.96 -6.98 -14.98
N ALA A 73 5.67 -6.04 -14.08
CA ALA A 73 5.10 -4.75 -14.48
C ALA A 73 6.10 -3.95 -15.34
N GLY A 74 5.69 -3.63 -16.56
CA GLY A 74 6.47 -2.85 -17.52
C GLY A 74 6.38 -1.33 -17.26
N PRO A 75 7.18 -0.52 -17.97
CA PRO A 75 7.24 0.94 -17.79
C PRO A 75 5.88 1.65 -17.73
N ALA A 76 4.93 1.28 -18.59
CA ALA A 76 3.61 1.89 -18.63
C ALA A 76 2.78 1.62 -17.36
N GLU A 77 2.89 0.41 -16.80
CA GLU A 77 2.18 0.01 -15.59
C GLU A 77 2.82 0.64 -14.35
N VAL A 78 4.15 0.72 -14.32
CA VAL A 78 4.91 1.42 -13.28
C VAL A 78 4.53 2.90 -13.25
N LEU A 79 4.52 3.58 -14.41
CA LEU A 79 4.12 4.98 -14.50
C LEU A 79 2.67 5.18 -14.08
N THR A 80 1.74 4.37 -14.61
CA THR A 80 0.32 4.44 -14.24
C THR A 80 0.13 4.29 -12.73
N THR A 81 0.84 3.35 -12.11
CA THR A 81 0.74 3.10 -10.67
C THR A 81 1.25 4.30 -9.87
N ALA A 82 2.43 4.84 -10.20
CA ALA A 82 2.98 6.01 -9.51
C ALA A 82 2.06 7.25 -9.63
N LEU A 83 1.49 7.47 -10.82
CA LEU A 83 0.53 8.57 -11.03
C LEU A 83 -0.77 8.35 -10.22
N ALA A 84 -1.27 7.12 -10.14
CA ALA A 84 -2.44 6.80 -9.33
C ALA A 84 -2.19 7.04 -7.84
N CYS A 85 -1.02 6.65 -7.32
CA CYS A 85 -0.61 6.98 -5.95
C CYS A 85 -0.56 8.50 -5.71
N GLY A 86 -0.06 9.26 -6.69
CA GLY A 86 -0.09 10.71 -6.65
C GLY A 86 -1.51 11.30 -6.59
N GLU A 87 -2.44 10.76 -7.39
CA GLU A 87 -3.83 11.20 -7.35
C GLU A 87 -4.52 10.86 -6.02
N LEU A 88 -4.19 9.72 -5.40
CA LEU A 88 -4.66 9.40 -4.05
C LEU A 88 -4.20 10.44 -3.04
N LEU A 89 -2.94 10.90 -3.12
CA LEU A 89 -2.45 12.00 -2.28
C LEU A 89 -3.17 13.32 -2.60
N ALA A 90 -3.39 13.65 -3.88
CA ALA A 90 -4.12 14.86 -4.25
C ALA A 90 -5.55 14.86 -3.70
N LEU A 91 -6.23 13.71 -3.73
CA LEU A 91 -7.55 13.53 -3.12
C LEU A 91 -7.51 13.69 -1.60
N ALA A 92 -6.53 13.08 -0.93
CA ALA A 92 -6.35 13.22 0.51
C ALA A 92 -6.10 14.69 0.91
N LEU A 93 -5.24 15.41 0.18
CA LEU A 93 -4.98 16.83 0.39
C LEU A 93 -6.22 17.70 0.15
N SER A 94 -6.99 17.41 -0.89
CA SER A 94 -8.22 18.13 -1.21
C SER A 94 -9.30 17.98 -0.13
N ALA A 95 -9.32 16.84 0.57
CA ALA A 95 -10.30 16.55 1.61
C ALA A 95 -9.83 16.99 3.02
N ALA A 96 -8.52 17.17 3.22
CA ALA A 96 -7.95 17.52 4.51
C ALA A 96 -8.28 18.95 4.95
N ALA A 97 -8.40 19.16 6.27
CA ALA A 97 -8.52 20.50 6.83
C ALA A 97 -7.22 21.30 6.57
N PRO A 98 -7.27 22.63 6.34
CA PRO A 98 -6.06 23.45 6.11
C PRO A 98 -5.05 23.41 7.28
N THR A 99 -5.54 23.11 8.48
CA THR A 99 -4.74 22.98 9.71
C THR A 99 -4.21 21.57 9.95
N ALA A 100 -4.61 20.57 9.15
CA ALA A 100 -4.14 19.20 9.31
C ALA A 100 -2.62 19.12 9.14
N ARG A 101 -1.97 18.37 10.03
CA ARG A 101 -0.52 18.11 10.01
C ARG A 101 -0.32 16.62 10.23
N ALA A 102 0.03 15.93 9.16
CA ALA A 102 0.34 14.51 9.20
C ALA A 102 1.75 14.29 9.73
N TRP A 103 1.98 13.14 10.36
CA TRP A 103 3.32 12.75 10.81
C TRP A 103 4.26 12.47 9.64
N HIS A 104 5.51 12.93 9.75
CA HIS A 104 6.60 12.65 8.82
C HIS A 104 7.91 12.48 9.59
N TRP A 105 8.79 11.60 9.11
CA TRP A 105 10.12 11.39 9.68
C TRP A 105 11.12 12.44 9.15
N GLY A 106 11.79 13.19 10.03
CA GLY A 106 12.82 14.16 9.65
C GLY A 106 12.89 15.37 10.56
N PRO A 107 13.71 16.40 10.25
CA PRO A 107 13.88 17.60 11.08
C PRO A 107 12.58 18.41 11.28
N SER A 108 11.54 18.13 10.49
CA SER A 108 10.19 18.70 10.58
C SER A 108 9.21 17.88 11.44
N SER A 109 9.66 16.76 12.03
CA SER A 109 8.84 15.90 12.87
C SER A 109 8.49 16.58 14.20
N ASN A 110 7.26 16.39 14.69
CA ASN A 110 6.83 16.92 15.99
C ASN A 110 7.68 16.30 17.12
N PRO A 111 8.46 17.08 17.89
CA PRO A 111 9.45 16.55 18.83
C PRO A 111 8.87 15.88 20.09
N ARG A 112 7.54 15.73 20.19
CA ARG A 112 6.85 15.30 21.42
C ARG A 112 6.50 13.81 21.51
N LEU A 113 6.93 12.97 20.57
CA LEU A 113 6.55 11.55 20.57
C LEU A 113 7.76 10.62 20.64
N PRO A 114 7.63 9.47 21.35
CA PRO A 114 8.70 8.50 21.48
C PRO A 114 9.23 8.06 20.11
N ARG A 115 10.55 7.90 20.02
CA ARG A 115 11.22 7.41 18.81
C ARG A 115 10.95 5.92 18.68
N ASP A 116 10.13 5.53 17.72
CA ASP A 116 10.04 4.13 17.31
C ASP A 116 10.70 3.97 15.94
N PRO A 117 11.85 3.27 15.84
CA PRO A 117 12.62 3.16 14.61
C PRO A 117 12.07 2.04 13.73
N TRP A 118 10.86 2.18 13.20
CA TRP A 118 10.27 1.16 12.31
C TRP A 118 10.90 1.11 10.90
N HIS A 119 12.18 1.51 10.73
CA HIS A 119 13.00 1.37 9.52
C HIS A 119 12.70 2.34 8.36
N ALA A 120 13.24 3.57 8.35
CA ALA A 120 13.67 4.33 7.15
C ALA A 120 13.08 3.94 5.76
N LEU A 121 11.75 3.93 5.63
CA LEU A 121 10.95 3.11 4.70
C LEU A 121 11.23 3.44 3.21
N SER A 122 11.54 2.53 2.28
CA SER A 122 11.06 1.15 2.10
C SER A 122 12.10 0.20 1.46
N PRO A 123 11.83 -1.13 1.38
CA PRO A 123 12.82 -2.22 1.38
C PRO A 123 13.09 -2.81 -0.01
N HIS A 124 14.23 -2.48 -0.61
CA HIS A 124 14.81 -3.33 -1.67
C HIS A 124 16.04 -4.12 -1.22
N ARG A 125 16.37 -4.11 0.08
CA ARG A 125 17.45 -4.95 0.64
C ARG A 125 17.01 -6.12 1.52
N ALA A 126 15.71 -6.38 1.68
CA ALA A 126 15.20 -7.56 2.37
C ALA A 126 14.25 -8.36 1.45
N LYS A 127 14.75 -8.81 0.28
CA LYS A 127 14.09 -9.91 -0.42
C LYS A 127 14.26 -11.17 0.43
N GLY A 128 13.22 -11.55 1.15
CA GLY A 128 13.16 -12.83 1.84
C GLY A 128 12.02 -12.90 2.83
N GLN A 129 10.96 -13.60 2.43
CA GLN A 129 9.91 -14.16 3.30
C GLN A 129 8.74 -13.24 3.68
N VAL A 130 7.81 -13.10 2.73
CA VAL A 130 6.39 -13.11 3.09
C VAL A 130 5.88 -14.51 2.76
N HIS A 131 5.70 -15.34 3.79
CA HIS A 131 4.96 -16.59 3.63
C HIS A 131 3.46 -16.26 3.64
N PRO A 132 2.65 -16.77 2.68
CA PRO A 132 1.21 -16.65 2.80
C PRO A 132 0.78 -17.34 4.08
N VAL A 133 -0.04 -16.66 4.89
CA VAL A 133 -0.76 -17.28 6.00
C VAL A 133 -1.63 -18.37 5.39
N ARG A 134 -1.22 -19.63 5.54
CA ARG A 134 -2.06 -20.77 5.17
C ARG A 134 -3.29 -20.72 6.07
N GLY A 135 -4.43 -20.34 5.50
CA GLY A 135 -5.72 -20.62 6.12
C GLY A 135 -5.86 -22.13 6.38
N PRO A 136 -6.63 -22.54 7.40
CA PRO A 136 -6.86 -23.95 7.65
C PRO A 136 -7.45 -24.63 6.39
N SER A 137 -6.91 -25.79 6.03
CA SER A 137 -7.42 -26.58 4.91
C SER A 137 -8.91 -26.87 5.10
N PRO A 138 -9.74 -26.84 4.04
CA PRO A 138 -11.13 -27.26 4.14
C PRO A 138 -11.15 -28.74 4.54
N GLY A 139 -11.55 -29.02 5.78
CA GLY A 139 -11.84 -30.36 6.23
C GLY A 139 -12.94 -30.95 5.35
N THR A 140 -12.66 -32.07 4.72
CA THR A 140 -13.65 -32.84 3.95
C THR A 140 -14.75 -33.30 4.91
N PRO A 141 -16.05 -33.08 4.62
CA PRO A 141 -17.10 -33.60 5.48
C PRO A 141 -17.27 -35.10 5.19
N ARG A 142 -16.78 -35.96 6.09
CA ARG A 142 -17.20 -37.37 6.10
C ARG A 142 -18.51 -37.49 6.87
N ALA A 143 -19.59 -37.61 6.11
CA ALA A 143 -20.86 -38.12 6.58
C ALA A 143 -20.67 -39.47 7.29
N ARG A 144 -21.17 -39.57 8.53
CA ARG A 144 -21.62 -40.84 9.10
C ARG A 144 -22.93 -40.63 9.81
N THR A 145 -23.99 -40.97 9.10
CA THR A 145 -25.28 -41.36 9.64
C THR A 145 -25.11 -42.49 10.66
N ARG A 146 -25.65 -42.31 11.87
CA ARG A 146 -26.27 -43.40 12.61
C ARG A 146 -27.56 -42.90 13.24
N ARG A 147 -28.67 -43.33 12.62
CA ARG A 147 -29.97 -43.46 13.27
C ARG A 147 -29.80 -44.24 14.57
N ARG A 148 -30.44 -43.77 15.64
CA ARG A 148 -31.19 -44.63 16.55
C ARG A 148 -32.40 -43.84 17.08
N GLU A 149 -33.54 -44.16 16.48
CA GLU A 149 -34.86 -43.94 17.05
C GLU A 149 -35.03 -44.82 18.29
N ALA A 150 -35.58 -44.25 19.36
CA ALA A 150 -36.50 -44.84 20.34
C ALA A 150 -36.65 -43.80 21.48
N ALA A 151 -37.79 -43.52 22.08
CA ALA A 151 -39.20 -43.72 21.80
C ALA A 151 -39.89 -42.88 22.91
N LEU A 152 -40.86 -42.03 22.60
CA LEU A 152 -41.84 -41.60 23.60
C LEU A 152 -43.04 -40.96 22.88
N ARG A 153 -44.11 -41.74 22.71
CA ARG A 153 -45.50 -41.24 22.59
C ARG A 153 -46.49 -42.40 22.64
N ALA A 154 -47.13 -42.54 23.78
CA ALA A 154 -48.51 -43.00 24.00
C ALA A 154 -48.76 -42.70 25.51
N THR A 155 -49.83 -42.07 26.00
CA THR A 155 -51.20 -41.89 25.51
C THR A 155 -51.88 -40.76 26.32
N THR A 156 -52.81 -40.04 25.68
CA THR A 156 -54.05 -39.44 26.22
C THR A 156 -54.74 -40.38 27.23
N GLY A 157 -55.36 -39.98 28.35
CA GLY A 157 -56.43 -39.01 28.56
C GLY A 157 -57.53 -39.72 29.40
N VAL A 158 -58.09 -39.00 30.39
CA VAL A 158 -59.04 -39.39 31.47
C VAL A 158 -58.41 -39.87 32.77
#